data_AF-A0A7R6XRP2-F1
#
_entry.id   AF-A0A7R6XRP2-F1
#
_cell.length_a   1.000
_cell.length_b   1.000
_cell.length_c   1.000
_cell.angle_alpha   90.00
_cell.angle_beta   90.00
_cell.angle_gamma   90.00
#
_symmetry.space_group_name_H-M   'P 1'
#
loop_
_entity.id
_entity.type
_entity.pdbx_description
1 polymer ?
#
loop_
_entity_poly.entity_id
_entity_poly.type
_entity_poly.pdbx_seq_one_letter_code
_entity_poly.pdbx_strand_id
1 'polypeptide(L)' 'MLVCSISDAEKALGGAWENKKMPTFKEAERLLAAAREGESKPEVAFHAFIKAAQEQDMLQSAERTWPLKLYDELVRSSF' A
#
# COMPACT_ATOMS: atom_id res chain seq x y z
N MET A 1 -4.60 0.98 -7.21
CA MET A 1 -4.16 2.40 -7.24
C MET A 1 -2.72 2.46 -6.75
N LEU A 2 -1.82 3.15 -7.44
CA LEU A 2 -0.43 3.30 -6.99
C LEU A 2 -0.41 4.40 -5.91
N VAL A 3 0.08 4.09 -4.71
CA VAL A 3 0.12 5.04 -3.59
C VAL A 3 1.56 5.51 -3.43
N CYS A 4 1.87 6.71 -3.93
CA CYS A 4 3.21 7.29 -3.87
C CYS A 4 3.30 8.55 -2.99
N SER A 5 2.22 8.94 -2.33
CA SER A 5 2.16 10.10 -1.43
C SER A 5 1.09 9.93 -0.34
N ILE A 6 1.21 10.67 0.77
CA ILE A 6 0.23 10.66 1.87
C ILE A 6 -1.17 10.97 1.36
N SER A 7 -1.30 11.94 0.44
CA SER A 7 -2.59 12.30 -0.16
C SER A 7 -3.22 11.19 -1.00
N ASP A 8 -2.41 10.34 -1.63
CA ASP A 8 -2.91 9.15 -2.34
C ASP A 8 -3.34 8.06 -1.36
N ALA A 9 -2.65 7.92 -0.23
CA ALA A 9 -2.99 6.97 0.82
C ALA A 9 -4.31 7.36 1.51
N GLU A 10 -4.54 8.65 1.76
CA GLU A 10 -5.84 9.16 2.24
C GLU A 10 -6.97 8.95 1.24
N LYS A 11 -6.74 9.23 -0.05
CA LYS A 11 -7.73 8.92 -1.09
C LYS A 11 -8.04 7.43 -1.13
N ALA A 12 -7.02 6.59 -0.95
CA ALA A 12 -7.21 5.15 -0.86
C ALA A 12 -8.04 4.77 0.38
N LEU A 13 -7.81 5.38 1.55
CA LEU A 13 -8.65 5.19 2.75
C LEU A 13 -10.11 5.63 2.54
N GLY A 14 -10.33 6.74 1.84
CA GLY A 14 -11.65 7.23 1.46
C GLY A 14 -12.39 6.29 0.48
N GLY A 15 -11.65 5.39 -0.18
CA GLY A 15 -12.16 4.41 -1.11
C GLY A 15 -12.91 3.23 -0.47
N ALA A 16 -13.09 2.17 -1.24
CA ALA A 16 -13.72 0.93 -0.80
C ALA A 16 -12.71 0.06 -0.05
N TRP A 17 -12.78 0.06 1.27
CA TRP A 17 -12.07 -0.89 2.14
C TRP A 17 -13.04 -1.94 2.64
N GLU A 18 -12.63 -3.21 2.63
CA GLU A 18 -13.48 -4.35 3.02
C GLU A 18 -13.94 -4.25 4.48
N ASN A 19 -13.08 -3.79 5.40
CA ASN A 19 -13.45 -3.68 6.80
C ASN A 19 -12.97 -2.40 7.48
N LYS A 20 -13.69 -1.31 7.25
CA LYS A 20 -13.43 0.00 7.89
C LYS A 20 -13.56 0.03 9.42
N LYS A 21 -14.01 -1.06 10.05
CA LYS A 21 -14.16 -1.14 11.52
C LYS A 21 -12.93 -1.71 12.22
N MET A 22 -11.96 -2.21 11.47
CA MET A 22 -10.72 -2.74 12.04
C MET A 22 -9.96 -1.67 12.83
N PRO A 23 -9.39 -2.02 13.99
CA PRO A 23 -8.60 -1.08 14.79
C PRO A 23 -7.36 -0.59 14.03
N THR A 24 -6.77 -1.43 13.19
CA THR A 24 -5.62 -1.06 12.34
C THR A 24 -5.98 -0.12 11.20
N PHE A 25 -7.20 -0.22 10.65
CA PHE A 25 -7.71 0.77 9.70
C PHE A 25 -7.83 2.16 10.34
N LYS A 26 -8.46 2.23 11.53
CA LYS A 26 -8.60 3.50 12.27
C LYS A 26 -7.27 4.11 12.66
N GLU A 27 -6.30 3.27 13.03
CA GLU A 27 -4.96 3.76 13.37
C GLU A 27 -4.21 4.27 12.14
N ALA A 28 -4.33 3.59 10.98
CA ALA A 28 -3.78 4.07 9.72
C ALA A 28 -4.43 5.41 9.30
N GLU A 29 -5.75 5.54 9.44
CA GLU A 29 -6.49 6.78 9.18
C GLU A 29 -6.01 7.93 10.07
N ARG A 30 -5.87 7.69 11.37
CA ARG A 30 -5.38 8.68 12.33
C ARG A 30 -3.96 9.12 12.02
N LEU A 31 -3.07 8.19 11.69
CA LEU A 31 -1.67 8.48 11.39
C LEU A 31 -1.51 9.21 10.06
N LEU A 32 -2.33 8.89 9.06
CA LEU A 32 -2.34 9.60 7.78
C LEU A 32 -2.87 11.03 7.92
N ALA A 33 -3.92 11.24 8.71
CA ALA A 33 -4.41 12.59 9.04
C ALA A 33 -3.33 13.42 9.76
N ALA A 34 -2.65 12.85 10.76
CA ALA A 34 -1.55 13.51 11.47
C ALA A 34 -0.34 13.81 10.55
N ALA A 35 -0.04 12.90 9.61
CA ALA A 35 1.02 13.12 8.63
C ALA A 35 0.67 14.23 7.62
N ARG A 36 -0.62 14.38 7.28
CA ARG A 36 -1.13 15.46 6.42
C ARG A 36 -0.99 16.83 7.08
N GLU A 37 -1.24 16.93 8.39
CA GLU A 37 -1.06 18.18 9.14
C GLU A 37 0.41 18.53 9.40
N GLY A 38 1.35 17.65 8.99
CA GLY A 38 2.79 17.86 9.13
C GLY A 38 3.35 17.48 10.51
N GLU A 39 2.54 16.87 11.38
CA GLU A 39 2.96 16.46 12.72
C GLU A 39 3.64 15.08 12.74
N SER A 40 3.38 14.22 11.74
CA SER A 40 3.86 12.83 11.75
C SER A 40 4.79 12.49 10.59
N LYS A 41 5.76 11.61 10.86
CA LYS A 41 6.70 11.11 9.84
C LYS A 41 5.93 10.29 8.79
N PRO A 42 6.04 10.62 7.48
CA PRO A 42 5.34 9.92 6.40
C PRO A 42 5.56 8.40 6.43
N GLU A 43 6.75 7.97 6.84
CA GLU A 43 7.17 6.56 6.94
C GLU A 43 6.29 5.77 7.91
N VAL A 44 5.93 6.36 9.06
CA VAL A 44 5.14 5.69 10.11
C VAL A 44 3.69 5.54 9.64
N ALA A 45 3.15 6.58 9.00
CA ALA A 45 1.80 6.54 8.43
C ALA A 45 1.70 5.51 7.31
N PHE A 46 2.70 5.43 6.42
CA PHE A 46 2.76 4.41 5.38
C PHE A 46 2.87 3.00 5.95
N HIS A 47 3.69 2.79 6.97
CA HIS A 47 3.82 1.47 7.59
C HIS A 47 2.51 0.99 8.23
N ALA A 48 1.78 1.89 8.89
CA ALA A 48 0.46 1.59 9.43
C ALA A 48 -0.56 1.28 8.33
N PHE A 49 -0.53 2.03 7.23
CA PHE A 49 -1.37 1.79 6.05
C PHE A 49 -1.11 0.43 5.41
N ILE A 50 0.16 0.07 5.21
CA ILE A 50 0.57 -1.26 4.68
C ILE A 50 0.07 -2.37 5.61
N LYS A 51 0.23 -2.21 6.93
CA LYS A 51 -0.24 -3.20 7.89
C LYS A 51 -1.76 -3.38 7.84
N ALA A 52 -2.51 -2.28 7.78
CA ALA A 52 -3.96 -2.31 7.65
C ALA A 52 -4.41 -2.98 6.34
N ALA A 53 -3.74 -2.69 5.23
CA ALA A 53 -4.01 -3.33 3.94
C ALA A 53 -3.68 -4.83 3.97
N GLN A 54 -2.64 -5.24 4.69
CA GLN A 54 -2.23 -6.64 4.81
C GLN A 54 -3.24 -7.45 5.63
N GLU A 55 -3.71 -6.91 6.73
CA GLU A 55 -4.71 -7.54 7.60
C GLU A 55 -6.10 -7.66 6.97
N GLN A 56 -6.38 -6.86 5.94
CA GLN A 56 -7.62 -6.95 5.17
C GLN A 56 -7.45 -7.70 3.85
N ASP A 57 -6.29 -8.31 3.61
CA ASP A 57 -5.92 -8.96 2.34
C ASP A 57 -6.08 -8.04 1.10
N MET A 58 -6.14 -6.73 1.34
CA MET A 58 -6.26 -5.68 0.32
C MET A 58 -4.92 -5.32 -0.31
N LEU A 59 -3.82 -5.82 0.26
CA LEU A 59 -2.54 -5.83 -0.40
C LEU A 59 -2.63 -6.82 -1.57
N GLN A 60 -2.99 -6.32 -2.74
CA GLN A 60 -2.56 -6.95 -3.98
C GLN A 60 -1.03 -6.93 -3.91
N SER A 61 -0.47 -8.05 -3.45
CA SER A 61 0.94 -8.34 -3.65
C SER A 61 1.21 -7.98 -5.11
N ALA A 62 2.11 -7.01 -5.32
CA ALA A 62 2.61 -6.73 -6.65
C ALA A 62 3.26 -8.03 -7.08
N GLU A 63 2.46 -8.87 -7.73
CA GLU A 63 2.82 -10.22 -8.09
C GLU A 63 4.08 -10.08 -8.92
N ARG A 64 5.20 -10.46 -8.31
CA ARG A 64 6.53 -10.55 -8.94
C ARG A 64 6.53 -11.70 -9.94
N THR A 65 5.58 -11.75 -10.86
CA THR A 65 5.36 -12.94 -11.67
C THR A 65 5.19 -12.68 -13.15
N TRP A 66 5.48 -11.47 -13.64
CA TRP A 66 5.49 -11.22 -15.10
C TRP A 66 6.80 -10.61 -15.65
N PRO A 67 7.41 -9.56 -15.06
CA PRO A 67 8.61 -8.96 -15.68
C PRO A 67 9.87 -9.82 -15.56
N LEU A 68 10.04 -10.56 -14.45
CA LEU A 68 11.25 -11.37 -14.19
C LEU A 68 11.24 -12.71 -14.93
N LYS A 69 10.07 -13.33 -15.14
CA LYS A 69 9.96 -14.57 -15.93
C LYS A 69 10.19 -14.31 -17.42
N LEU A 70 9.67 -13.20 -17.95
CA LEU A 70 9.92 -12.78 -19.34
C LEU A 70 11.40 -12.47 -19.59
N TYR A 71 12.10 -11.90 -18.61
CA TYR A 71 13.54 -11.63 -18.75
C TYR A 71 14.37 -12.92 -18.73
N ASP A 72 14.05 -13.89 -17.87
CA ASP A 72 14.72 -15.21 -17.86
C ASP A 72 14.49 -15.98 -19.18
N GLU A 73 13.26 -15.90 -19.71
CA GLU A 73 12.89 -16.53 -20.99
C GLU A 73 13.60 -15.88 -22.20
N LEU A 74 13.66 -14.55 -22.25
CA LEU A 74 14.38 -13.79 -23.30
C LEU A 74 15.89 -14.01 -23.27
N VAL A 75 16.48 -14.12 -22.07
CA VAL A 75 17.91 -14.41 -21.92
C VAL A 75 18.22 -15.85 -22.33
N ARG A 76 17.32 -16.80 -22.06
CA ARG A 76 17.48 -18.21 -22.46
C ARG A 76 17.26 -18.45 -23.95
N SER A 77 16.46 -17.61 -24.64
CA SER A 77 16.23 -17.71 -26.09
C SER A 77 17.29 -17.02 -26.96
N SER A 78 18.31 -16.41 -26.34
CA SER A 78 19.38 -15.66 -27.04
C SER A 78 20.74 -16.38 -27.06
N PHE A 79 20.78 -17.67 -26.73
CA PHE A 79 21.95 -18.55 -26.81
C PHE A 79 21.67 -19.80 -27.64
#